data_AF-A0A3M1K070-F1
#
_entry.id   AF-A0A3M1K070-F1
#
_cell.length_a   1.000
_cell.length_b   1.000
_cell.length_c   1.000
_cell.angle_alpha   90.00
_cell.angle_beta   90.00
_cell.angle_gamma   90.00
#
_symmetry.space_group_name_H-M   'P 1'
#
loop_
_entity.id
_entity.type
_entity.pdbx_description
1 polymer ?
#
loop_
_entity_poly.entity_id
_entity_poly.type
_entity_poly.pdbx_seq_one_letter_code
_entity_poly.pdbx_strand_id
1 'polypeptide(L)' 'GLCAITMPVALDSAGMPVGLQCMARAHGEDALLAAAAAIEGILGTPAQRLGRAPLGA' A
#
# COMPACT_ATOMS: atom_id res chain seq x y z
N GLY A 1 -17.13 2.68 13.95
CA GLY A 1 -16.06 1.74 13.60
C GLY A 1 -14.89 2.47 12.96
N LEU A 2 -13.85 1.74 12.57
CA LEU A 2 -12.73 2.23 11.74
C LEU A 2 -12.66 1.39 10.46
N CYS A 3 -12.11 1.96 9.39
CA CYS A 3 -11.72 1.22 8.18
C CYS A 3 -10.22 1.41 7.92
N ALA A 4 -9.61 0.47 7.20
CA ALA A 4 -8.18 0.45 6.95
C ALA A 4 -7.84 -0.07 5.55
N ILE A 5 -6.70 0.35 5.02
CA ILE A 5 -6.11 -0.16 3.78
C ILE A 5 -4.63 -0.45 4.03
N THR A 6 -4.12 -1.53 3.45
CA THR A 6 -2.72 -1.93 3.52
C THR A 6 -2.15 -1.99 2.12
N MET A 7 -0.99 -1.37 1.94
CA MET A 7 -0.28 -1.30 0.66
C MET A 7 1.21 -1.59 0.85
N PRO A 8 1.87 -2.26 -0.10
CA PRO A 8 3.32 -2.43 -0.05
C PRO A 8 4.05 -1.14 -0.43
N VAL A 9 5.15 -0.83 0.24
CA VAL A 9 5.88 0.43 0.03
C VAL A 9 7.38 0.29 -0.17
N ALA A 10 8.00 -0.80 0.28
CA ALA A 10 9.43 -1.00 0.15
C ALA A 10 9.84 -2.46 0.38
N LEU A 11 11.12 -2.72 0.13
CA LEU A 11 11.87 -3.83 0.74
C LEU A 11 12.77 -3.25 1.83
N ASP A 12 12.94 -3.98 2.92
CA ASP A 12 13.95 -3.64 3.92
C ASP A 12 15.37 -4.06 3.47
N SER A 13 16.36 -3.89 4.34
CA SER A 13 17.76 -4.24 4.04
C SER A 13 18.00 -5.74 3.84
N ALA A 14 17.09 -6.60 4.30
CA ALA A 14 17.15 -8.05 4.09
C ALA A 14 16.36 -8.49 2.84
N GLY A 15 15.74 -7.54 2.12
CA GLY A 15 14.88 -7.85 0.98
C GLY A 15 13.48 -8.33 1.37
N MET A 16 13.05 -8.08 2.61
CA MET A 16 11.70 -8.46 3.07
C MET A 16 10.69 -7.35 2.74
N PRO A 17 9.48 -7.69 2.26
CA PRO A 17 8.43 -6.70 1.98
C PRO A 17 8.00 -5.91 3.22
N VAL A 18 7.95 -4.59 3.08
CA VAL A 18 7.42 -3.65 4.07
C VAL A 18 6.10 -3.07 3.56
N GLY A 19 5.08 -3.10 4.43
CA GLY A 19 3.76 -2.54 4.16
C GLY A 19 3.49 -1.26 4.95
N LEU A 20 2.64 -0.40 4.40
CA LEU A 20 2.05 0.76 5.07
C LEU A 20 0.57 0.48 5.31
N GLN A 21 0.10 0.74 6.53
CA GLN A 21 -1.31 0.67 6.88
C GLN A 21 -1.85 2.07 7.18
N CYS A 22 -2.87 2.48 6.44
CA CYS A 22 -3.59 3.72 6.65
C CYS A 22 -4.96 3.39 7.25
N MET A 23 -5.41 4.20 8.21
CA MET A 23 -6.71 4.01 8.87
C MET A 23 -7.54 5.28 8.80
N ALA A 24 -8.85 5.12 8.69
CA ALA A 24 -9.83 6.20 8.73
C ALA A 24 -11.00 5.86 9.65
N ARG A 25 -11.82 6.89 9.94
CA ARG A 25 -13.10 6.68 10.63
C ARG A 25 -14.03 5.82 9.75
N ALA A 26 -15.02 5.17 10.37
CA ALA A 26 -16.06 4.44 9.64
C ALA A 26 -16.66 5.28 8.51
N HIS A 27 -16.91 4.63 7.37
CA HIS A 27 -17.45 5.24 6.16
C HIS A 27 -16.48 6.22 5.46
N GLY A 28 -15.18 6.12 5.75
CA GLY A 28 -14.11 6.93 5.17
C GLY A 28 -13.34 6.26 4.03
N GLU A 29 -13.87 5.19 3.44
CA GLU A 29 -13.16 4.34 2.47
C GLU A 29 -12.73 5.11 1.21
N ASP A 30 -13.57 6.02 0.69
CA ASP A 30 -13.25 6.81 -0.50
C ASP A 30 -12.04 7.74 -0.27
N ALA A 31 -12.01 8.42 0.88
CA ALA A 31 -10.87 9.25 1.26
C ALA A 31 -9.61 8.41 1.50
N LEU A 32 -9.79 7.21 2.05
CA LEU A 32 -8.69 6.28 2.32
C LEU A 32 -8.08 5.72 1.02
N LEU A 33 -8.93 5.41 0.02
CA LEU A 33 -8.50 5.01 -1.32
C LEU A 33 -7.79 6.16 -2.06
N ALA A 34 -8.32 7.38 -1.98
CA ALA A 34 -7.67 8.55 -2.56
C ALA A 34 -6.29 8.82 -1.94
N ALA A 35 -6.18 8.68 -0.62
CA ALA A 35 -4.90 8.79 0.09
C ALA A 35 -3.92 7.68 -0.33
N ALA A 36 -4.36 6.43 -0.43
CA ALA A 36 -3.52 5.33 -0.88
C ALA A 36 -3.01 5.55 -2.32
N ALA A 37 -3.88 6.00 -3.24
CA ALA A 37 -3.49 6.32 -4.61
C ALA A 37 -2.47 7.47 -4.67
N ALA A 38 -2.64 8.51 -3.85
CA ALA A 38 -1.66 9.60 -3.75
C ALA A 38 -0.31 9.10 -3.21
N ILE A 39 -0.33 8.21 -2.22
CA ILE A 39 0.87 7.57 -1.69
C ILE A 39 1.56 6.72 -2.77
N GLU A 40 0.84 5.91 -3.55
CA GLU A 40 1.41 5.17 -4.69
C GLU A 40 1.97 6.11 -5.77
N GLY A 41 1.37 7.29 -5.97
CA GLY A 41 1.89 8.30 -6.90
C GLY A 41 3.26 8.85 -6.50
N ILE A 42 3.55 8.93 -5.21
CA ILE A 42 4.83 9.43 -4.66
C ILE A 42 5.82 8.28 -4.49
N LEU A 43 5.37 7.19 -3.88
CA LEU A 43 6.20 6.05 -3.55
C LEU A 43 6.31 5.08 -4.72
N GLY A 44 5.55 5.16 -5.80
CA GLY A 44 5.53 4.16 -6.86
C GLY A 44 4.64 2.96 -6.57
N THR A 45 4.33 2.22 -7.63
CA THR A 45 3.37 1.10 -7.61
C THR A 45 3.90 -0.12 -6.88
N PRO A 46 3.03 -1.06 -6.46
CA PRO A 46 3.45 -2.32 -5.84
C PRO A 46 4.48 -3.09 -6.66
N ALA A 47 4.32 -3.12 -7.99
CA ALA A 47 5.27 -3.78 -8.89
C ALA A 47 6.64 -3.07 -8.93
N GLN A 48 6.67 -1.73 -8.79
CA GLN A 48 7.91 -0.97 -8.70
C GLN A 48 8.60 -1.15 -7.35
N ARG A 49 7.85 -1.38 -6.27
CA ARG A 49 8.40 -1.49 -4.90
C ARG A 49 8.81 -2.92 -4.51
N LEU A 50 8.01 -3.91 -4.90
CA LEU A 50 8.24 -5.32 -4.55
C LEU A 50 8.68 -6.19 -5.73
N GLY A 51 8.56 -5.69 -6.97
CA GLY A 51 8.68 -6.52 -8.17
C GLY A 51 7.40 -7.31 -8.47
N ARG A 52 7.53 -8.29 -9.38
CA ARG A 52 6.40 -9.14 -9.80
C ARG A 52 6.16 -10.22 -8.75
N ALA A 53 4.90 -10.43 -8.38
CA ALA A 53 4.53 -11.50 -7.47
C ALA A 53 4.97 -12.88 -8.05
N PRO A 54 5.57 -13.78 -7.24
CA PRO A 54 6.09 -15.07 -7.74
C PRO A 54 5.05 -15.96 -8.43
N LEU A 55 3.77 -15.76 -8.13
CA LEU A 55 2.64 -16.53 -8.68
C LEU A 55 1.73 -15.70 -9.60
N GLY A 56 2.09 -14.45 -9.92
CA GLY A 56 1.29 -13.60 -10.79
C GLY A 56 1.68 -13.78 -12.25
N ALA A 57 1.03 -14.70 -12.97
CA ALA A 57 1.05 -14.76 -14.43
C ALA A 57 0.14 -13.68 -15.02
#